data_AF-A0A8B8T7F6-F1
#
_entry.id   AF-A0A8B8T7F6-F1
#
_cell.length_a   1.000
_cell.length_b   1.000
_cell.length_c   1.000
_cell.angle_alpha   90.00
_cell.angle_beta   90.00
_cell.angle_gamma   90.00
#
_symmetry.space_group_name_H-M   'P 1'
#
loop_
_entity.id
_entity.type
_entity.pdbx_description
1 polymer ?
#
loop_
_entity_poly.entity_id
_entity_poly.type
_entity_poly.pdbx_seq_one_letter_code
_entity_poly.pdbx_strand_id
1 'polypeptide(L)'
;MNRRVDYLVTEEEINLTRGPSGLGFNIVGGTDQQYVSKDSGIFVSRIKENGAAALDGRLQEGDKILSVNGQDLKNLLHQDAVDLFRNAGYAVSLRVQHRVQNGPLGHRSEGESNAVPAAVVLVSVFALTVVAAWAFMRYRQRL
;
A
#
# COMPACT_ATOMS: atom_id res chain seq x y z
N MET A 1 16.15 -8.27 -26.17
CA MET A 1 16.44 -7.20 -25.20
C MET A 1 15.68 -7.47 -23.91
N ASN A 2 16.34 -7.88 -22.83
CA ASN A 2 15.69 -8.00 -21.53
C ASN A 2 15.54 -6.59 -20.94
N ARG A 3 14.31 -6.07 -20.86
CA ARG A 3 14.04 -4.84 -20.09
C ARG A 3 14.32 -5.16 -18.62
N ARG A 4 15.42 -4.63 -18.09
CA ARG A 4 15.56 -4.48 -16.64
C ARG A 4 14.49 -3.47 -16.24
N VAL A 5 13.49 -3.93 -15.49
CA VAL A 5 12.53 -3.02 -14.90
C VAL A 5 13.18 -2.53 -13.61
N ASP A 6 13.60 -1.27 -13.60
CA ASP A 6 14.16 -0.63 -12.43
C ASP A 6 13.00 -0.31 -11.46
N TYR A 7 12.64 -1.29 -10.64
CA TYR A 7 11.68 -1.08 -9.57
C TYR A 7 12.36 -0.32 -8.43
N LEU A 8 11.79 0.81 -8.02
CA LEU A 8 12.17 1.39 -6.73
C LEU A 8 11.43 0.63 -5.65
N VAL A 9 12.21 0.22 -4.66
CA VAL A 9 11.74 -0.53 -3.52
C VAL A 9 11.92 0.36 -2.30
N THR A 10 10.83 0.71 -1.64
CA THR A 10 10.85 1.52 -0.43
C THR A 10 10.28 0.72 0.73
N GLU A 11 10.94 0.78 1.88
CA GLU A 11 10.42 0.20 3.11
C GLU A 11 9.70 1.28 3.93
N GLU A 12 8.56 0.92 4.51
CA GLU A 12 7.78 1.79 5.38
C GLU A 12 7.32 1.02 6.64
N GLU A 13 7.23 1.73 7.77
CA GLU A 13 6.61 1.23 8.99
C GLU A 13 5.17 1.78 9.13
N ILE A 14 4.20 0.88 9.11
CA ILE A 14 2.77 1.18 9.18
C ILE A 14 2.24 0.65 10.50
N ASN A 15 1.78 1.56 11.35
CA ASN A 15 1.12 1.24 12.60
C ASN A 15 -0.40 1.22 12.38
N LEU A 16 -1.01 0.05 12.54
CA LEU A 16 -2.45 -0.14 12.42
C LEU A 16 -3.07 -0.48 13.77
N THR A 17 -4.28 0.02 13.97
CA THR A 17 -5.14 -0.38 15.09
C THR A 17 -6.16 -1.40 14.61
N ARG A 18 -6.27 -2.52 15.32
CA ARG A 18 -7.21 -3.59 14.99
C ARG A 18 -8.64 -3.09 15.08
N GLY A 19 -9.36 -3.15 13.96
CA GLY A 19 -10.79 -2.86 13.91
C GLY A 19 -11.66 -4.07 14.31
N PRO A 20 -13.00 -3.92 14.29
CA PRO A 20 -13.93 -4.99 14.65
C PRO A 20 -13.77 -6.27 13.80
N SER A 21 -13.34 -6.12 12.55
CA SER A 21 -13.12 -7.24 11.61
C SER A 21 -11.63 -7.57 11.42
N GLY A 22 -10.76 -7.14 12.34
CA GLY A 22 -9.31 -7.36 12.27
C GLY A 22 -8.56 -6.20 11.61
N LEU A 23 -7.47 -6.52 10.92
CA LEU A 23 -6.57 -5.54 10.29
C LEU A 23 -7.05 -5.05 8.91
N GLY A 24 -8.03 -5.72 8.30
CA GLY A 24 -8.65 -5.24 7.07
C GLY A 24 -7.89 -5.53 5.78
N PHE A 25 -7.10 -6.60 5.71
CA PHE A 25 -6.46 -7.07 4.48
C PHE A 25 -6.35 -8.60 4.45
N ASN A 26 -6.06 -9.15 3.28
CA ASN A 26 -5.77 -10.55 3.05
C ASN A 26 -4.29 -10.72 2.69
N ILE A 27 -3.71 -11.85 3.12
CA ILE A 27 -2.33 -12.21 2.80
C ILE A 27 -2.27 -13.46 1.92
N VAL A 28 -1.19 -13.57 1.16
CA VAL A 28 -0.75 -14.75 0.40
C VAL A 28 0.75 -14.94 0.59
N GLY A 29 1.30 -16.06 0.16
CA GLY A 29 2.70 -16.36 0.35
C GLY A 29 2.96 -17.29 1.54
N GLY A 30 4.23 -17.51 1.83
CA GLY A 30 4.72 -18.55 2.72
C GLY A 30 5.59 -19.55 1.97
N THR A 31 6.41 -20.29 2.70
CA THR A 31 7.32 -21.30 2.11
C THR A 31 6.60 -22.46 1.44
N ASP A 32 5.40 -22.79 1.92
CA ASP A 32 4.47 -23.81 1.40
C ASP A 32 3.55 -23.28 0.28
N GLN A 33 3.33 -21.97 0.23
CA GLN A 33 2.41 -21.31 -0.71
C GLN A 33 3.08 -20.14 -1.42
N GLN A 34 4.17 -20.44 -2.16
CA GLN A 34 4.95 -19.41 -2.84
C GLN A 34 4.09 -18.64 -3.86
N TYR A 35 3.84 -17.36 -3.55
CA TYR A 35 3.07 -16.47 -4.41
C TYR A 35 3.90 -15.91 -5.58
N VAL A 36 5.20 -15.66 -5.33
CA VAL A 36 6.15 -15.17 -6.32
C VAL A 36 7.24 -16.23 -6.50
N SER A 37 7.56 -16.58 -7.75
CA SER A 37 8.60 -17.58 -8.04
C SER A 37 9.92 -17.21 -7.38
N LYS A 38 10.45 -18.10 -6.53
CA LYS A 38 11.69 -17.91 -5.74
C LYS A 38 11.61 -16.84 -4.64
N ASP A 39 10.41 -16.42 -4.23
CA ASP A 39 10.22 -15.55 -3.06
C ASP A 39 9.10 -16.12 -2.17
N SER A 40 9.52 -16.65 -1.01
CA SER A 40 8.67 -17.26 0.01
C SER A 40 8.10 -16.24 1.02
N GLY A 41 8.18 -14.94 0.70
CA GLY A 41 7.65 -13.88 1.56
C GLY A 41 6.13 -13.86 1.67
N ILE A 42 5.64 -13.00 2.56
CA ILE A 42 4.21 -12.74 2.77
C ILE A 42 3.83 -11.45 2.04
N PHE A 43 2.74 -11.49 1.28
CA PHE A 43 2.29 -10.39 0.45
C PHE A 43 0.83 -10.05 0.72
N VAL A 44 0.47 -8.79 0.55
CA VAL A 44 -0.92 -8.34 0.59
C VAL A 44 -1.59 -8.69 -0.74
N SER A 45 -2.62 -9.53 -0.70
CA SER A 45 -3.39 -9.88 -1.91
C SER A 45 -4.61 -9.00 -2.11
N ARG A 46 -5.18 -8.48 -1.02
CA ARG A 46 -6.36 -7.60 -1.06
C ARG A 46 -6.43 -6.70 0.15
N ILE A 47 -6.83 -5.44 -0.05
CA ILE A 47 -7.25 -4.54 1.03
C ILE A 47 -8.79 -4.58 1.13
N LYS A 48 -9.33 -4.79 2.34
CA LYS A 48 -10.78 -4.82 2.57
C LYS A 48 -11.31 -3.39 2.66
N GLU A 49 -12.33 -3.08 1.85
CA GLU A 49 -13.06 -1.82 1.95
C GLU A 49 -13.53 -1.56 3.38
N ASN A 50 -13.36 -0.32 3.84
CA ASN A 50 -13.70 0.13 5.20
C ASN A 50 -12.97 -0.62 6.33
N GLY A 51 -11.96 -1.45 6.02
CA GLY A 51 -11.10 -2.10 7.00
C GLY A 51 -10.04 -1.14 7.56
N ALA A 52 -9.40 -1.52 8.67
CA ALA A 52 -8.38 -0.67 9.31
C ALA A 52 -7.25 -0.25 8.36
N ALA A 53 -6.73 -1.18 7.55
CA ALA A 53 -5.73 -0.88 6.53
C ALA A 53 -6.23 0.07 5.43
N ALA A 54 -7.50 -0.05 5.01
CA ALA A 54 -8.09 0.84 4.01
C ALA A 54 -8.28 2.27 4.54
N LEU A 55 -8.70 2.38 5.81
CA LEU A 55 -8.89 3.67 6.48
C LEU A 55 -7.56 4.38 6.76
N ASP A 56 -6.50 3.63 7.06
CA ASP A 56 -5.14 4.18 7.17
C ASP A 56 -4.57 4.58 5.79
N GLY A 57 -4.80 3.77 4.76
CA GLY A 57 -4.54 4.11 3.36
C GLY A 57 -3.09 3.97 2.89
N ARG A 58 -2.14 3.65 3.78
CA ARG A 58 -0.72 3.50 3.42
C ARG A 58 -0.39 2.11 2.87
N LEU A 59 -1.06 1.07 3.38
CA LEU A 59 -0.87 -0.32 2.92
C LEU A 59 -1.57 -0.55 1.59
N GLN A 60 -0.85 -1.14 0.62
CA GLN A 60 -1.34 -1.34 -0.74
C GLN A 60 -1.33 -2.82 -1.13
N GLU A 61 -2.18 -3.19 -2.10
CA GLU A 61 -2.15 -4.53 -2.69
C GLU A 61 -0.83 -4.76 -3.44
N GLY A 62 -0.24 -5.94 -3.26
CA GLY A 62 1.07 -6.28 -3.79
C GLY A 62 2.25 -5.89 -2.90
N ASP A 63 2.01 -5.18 -1.80
CA ASP A 63 3.05 -4.90 -0.80
C ASP A 63 3.55 -6.21 -0.18
N LYS A 64 4.87 -6.25 0.05
CA LYS A 64 5.50 -7.35 0.78
C LYS A 64 5.61 -6.98 2.25
N ILE A 65 5.07 -7.80 3.14
CA ILE A 65 5.18 -7.59 4.58
C ILE A 65 6.46 -8.28 5.06
N LEU A 66 7.37 -7.49 5.62
CA LEU A 66 8.67 -7.94 6.09
C LEU A 66 8.61 -8.38 7.55
N SER A 67 7.87 -7.67 8.41
CA SER A 67 7.74 -8.01 9.82
C SER A 67 6.46 -7.50 10.46
N VAL A 68 6.04 -8.15 11.55
CA VAL A 68 4.89 -7.78 12.38
C VAL A 68 5.36 -7.62 13.81
N ASN A 69 5.16 -6.45 14.42
CA ASN A 69 5.62 -6.11 15.78
C ASN A 69 7.11 -6.44 16.01
N GLY A 70 7.94 -6.18 14.99
CA GLY A 70 9.38 -6.48 15.02
C GLY A 70 9.75 -7.95 14.76
N GLN A 71 8.79 -8.86 14.58
CA GLN A 71 9.05 -10.26 14.23
C GLN A 71 9.09 -10.44 12.72
N ASP A 72 10.22 -10.93 12.20
CA ASP A 72 10.45 -11.14 10.76
C ASP A 72 9.54 -12.27 10.22
N LEU A 73 8.93 -12.03 9.05
CA LEU A 73 8.05 -12.99 8.38
C LEU A 73 8.78 -13.86 7.34
N LYS A 74 10.11 -13.73 7.21
CA LYS A 74 10.89 -14.56 6.28
C LYS A 74 10.81 -16.04 6.63
N ASN A 75 10.71 -16.86 5.59
CA ASN A 75 10.78 -18.32 5.66
C ASN A 75 9.71 -18.97 6.56
N LEU A 76 8.60 -18.28 6.83
CA LEU A 76 7.47 -18.83 7.56
C LEU A 76 6.54 -19.61 6.63
N LEU A 77 5.84 -20.59 7.19
CA LEU A 77 4.67 -21.16 6.53
C LEU A 77 3.56 -20.11 6.47
N HIS A 78 2.65 -20.26 5.52
CA HIS A 78 1.48 -19.40 5.42
C HIS A 78 0.72 -19.32 6.75
N GLN A 79 0.50 -20.47 7.38
CA GLN A 79 -0.26 -20.57 8.62
C GLN A 79 0.44 -19.88 9.79
N ASP A 80 1.77 -20.01 9.91
CA ASP A 80 2.55 -19.33 10.95
C ASP A 80 2.43 -17.82 10.82
N ALA A 81 2.50 -17.29 9.60
CA ALA A 81 2.30 -15.87 9.34
C ALA A 81 0.88 -15.41 9.74
N VAL A 82 -0.16 -16.19 9.39
CA VAL A 82 -1.54 -15.92 9.80
C VAL A 82 -1.66 -15.84 11.33
N ASP A 83 -1.02 -16.77 12.05
CA ASP A 83 -1.09 -16.82 13.50
C ASP A 83 -0.35 -15.64 14.15
N LEU A 84 0.75 -15.17 13.56
CA LEU A 84 1.39 -13.91 13.98
C LEU A 84 0.44 -12.71 13.83
N PHE A 85 -0.24 -12.55 12.69
CA PHE A 85 -1.21 -11.45 12.53
C PHE A 85 -2.40 -11.55 13.47
N ARG A 86 -2.86 -12.77 13.80
CA ARG A 86 -3.93 -12.98 14.78
C ARG A 86 -3.48 -12.60 16.20
N ASN A 87 -2.27 -12.99 16.57
CA ASN A 87 -1.71 -12.79 17.91
C ASN A 87 -1.02 -11.44 18.10
N ALA A 88 -0.89 -10.62 17.05
CA ALA A 88 -0.25 -9.30 17.10
C ALA A 88 -0.96 -8.27 18.02
N GLY A 89 -2.10 -8.61 18.61
CA GLY A 89 -2.81 -7.75 19.55
C GLY A 89 -3.59 -6.63 18.86
N TYR A 90 -3.87 -5.57 19.65
CA TYR A 90 -4.70 -4.44 19.21
C TYR A 90 -3.93 -3.42 18.38
N ALA A 91 -2.71 -3.06 18.80
CA ALA A 91 -1.82 -2.19 18.04
C ALA A 91 -0.79 -3.06 17.31
N VAL A 92 -0.70 -2.90 15.99
CA VAL A 92 0.15 -3.73 15.14
C VAL A 92 1.07 -2.84 14.31
N SER A 93 2.38 -2.97 14.51
CA SER A 93 3.40 -2.37 13.64
C SER A 93 3.74 -3.34 12.52
N LEU A 94 3.58 -2.90 11.28
CA LEU A 94 3.95 -3.62 10.08
C LEU A 94 5.14 -2.93 9.44
N ARG A 95 6.20 -3.68 9.15
CA ARG A 95 7.22 -3.20 8.23
C ARG A 95 6.94 -3.78 6.86
N VAL A 96 6.73 -2.92 5.88
CA VAL A 96 6.33 -3.31 4.53
C VAL A 96 7.32 -2.80 3.50
N GLN A 97 7.26 -3.40 2.33
CA GLN A 97 8.06 -3.03 1.18
C GLN A 97 7.13 -2.77 0.00
N HIS A 98 7.08 -1.52 -0.44
CA HIS A 98 6.31 -1.09 -1.59
C HIS A 98 7.08 -1.37 -2.88
N ARG A 99 6.39 -1.97 -3.86
CA ARG A 99 6.92 -2.12 -5.22
C ARG A 99 6.45 -0.95 -6.07
N VAL A 100 7.27 0.09 -6.15
CA VAL A 100 6.98 1.23 -7.03
C VAL A 100 7.38 0.84 -8.45
N GLN A 101 6.39 0.59 -9.32
CA GLN A 101 6.62 0.50 -10.75
C GLN A 101 6.87 1.91 -11.30
N ASN A 102 8.13 2.30 -11.47
CA ASN A 102 8.46 3.49 -12.24
C ASN A 102 8.39 3.16 -13.74
N GLY A 103 7.19 3.22 -14.30
CA GLY A 103 6.95 3.16 -15.73
C GLY A 103 5.82 4.12 -16.12
N PRO A 104 5.88 4.79 -17.29
CA PRO A 104 4.75 5.57 -17.77
C PRO A 104 3.55 4.62 -17.97
N LEU A 105 2.38 5.05 -17.49
CA LEU A 105 1.12 4.32 -17.59
C LEU A 105 0.89 3.80 -19.03
N GLY A 106 0.93 2.48 -19.22
CA GLY A 106 0.54 1.78 -20.45
C GLY A 106 0.78 0.27 -20.28
N HIS A 107 -0.14 -0.65 -20.53
CA HIS A 107 -1.37 -0.65 -21.31
C HIS A 107 -2.53 -1.21 -20.50
N ARG A 108 -3.65 -0.50 -20.48
CA ARG A 108 -4.98 -1.05 -20.19
C ARG A 108 -5.38 -1.85 -21.43
N SER A 109 -5.68 -3.13 -21.28
CA SER A 109 -6.21 -3.97 -22.35
C SER A 109 -7.49 -3.34 -22.88
N GLU A 110 -7.48 -2.93 -24.15
CA GLU A 110 -8.67 -2.53 -24.89
C GLU A 110 -9.62 -3.72 -25.01
N GLY A 111 -10.88 -3.51 -24.63
CA GLY A 111 -11.96 -4.47 -24.81
C GLY A 111 -13.03 -4.39 -23.72
N GLU A 112 -13.77 -3.28 -23.62
CA GLU A 112 -15.23 -3.27 -23.67
C GLU A 112 -15.78 -1.84 -23.63
N SER A 113 -16.89 -1.63 -24.33
CA SER A 113 -17.36 -0.38 -24.89
C SER A 113 -18.40 0.35 -24.02
N ASN A 114 -18.45 1.68 -24.23
CA ASN A 114 -19.59 2.59 -24.01
C ASN A 114 -19.93 3.09 -22.58
N ALA A 115 -19.27 4.18 -22.15
CA ALA A 115 -19.90 5.36 -21.55
C ALA A 115 -18.90 6.56 -21.51
N VAL A 116 -19.36 7.75 -21.93
CA VAL A 116 -18.58 9.00 -22.10
C VAL A 116 -18.25 9.71 -20.75
N PRO A 117 -17.34 10.71 -20.73
CA PRO A 117 -16.49 11.02 -19.58
C PRO A 117 -17.16 11.94 -18.57
N ALA A 118 -16.86 11.71 -17.29
CA ALA A 118 -16.94 12.74 -16.27
C ALA A 118 -15.51 13.04 -15.82
N ALA A 119 -15.02 14.23 -16.16
CA ALA A 119 -13.96 14.82 -15.38
C ALA A 119 -14.34 14.74 -13.89
N VAL A 120 -13.34 14.56 -13.03
CA VAL A 120 -13.40 14.90 -11.59
C VAL A 120 -14.28 13.97 -10.72
N VAL A 121 -13.64 13.06 -9.98
CA VAL A 121 -13.94 12.91 -8.54
C VAL A 121 -12.64 12.71 -7.75
N LEU A 122 -12.05 13.86 -7.40
CA LEU A 122 -11.43 14.19 -6.10
C LEU A 122 -10.20 13.42 -5.62
N VAL A 123 -9.03 13.95 -5.97
CA VAL A 123 -7.85 13.95 -5.09
C VAL A 123 -8.02 15.10 -4.08
N SER A 124 -7.68 14.87 -2.81
CA SER A 124 -7.25 15.87 -1.80
C SER A 124 -8.31 16.48 -0.87
N VAL A 125 -8.45 15.92 0.33
CA VAL A 125 -8.79 16.71 1.53
C VAL A 125 -7.58 16.62 2.45
N PHE A 126 -6.57 17.48 2.24
CA PHE A 126 -5.60 18.04 3.23
C PHE A 126 -4.39 18.67 2.51
N ALA A 127 -4.61 19.75 1.74
CA ALA A 127 -3.51 20.66 1.33
C ALA A 127 -3.99 22.07 0.91
N LEU A 128 -5.08 22.58 1.50
CA LEU A 128 -5.63 23.90 1.16
C LEU A 128 -5.55 24.93 2.30
N THR A 129 -4.37 25.09 2.91
CA THR A 129 -4.10 26.30 3.71
C THR A 129 -2.74 26.98 3.49
N VAL A 130 -1.78 26.41 2.72
CA VAL A 130 -0.44 27.03 2.63
C VAL A 130 -0.13 27.72 1.29
N VAL A 131 -0.86 27.42 0.21
CA VAL A 131 -0.59 28.07 -1.10
C VAL A 131 -1.15 29.50 -1.19
N ALA A 132 -2.18 29.84 -0.40
CA ALA A 132 -2.70 31.21 -0.33
C ALA A 132 -1.78 32.20 0.41
N ALA A 133 -0.91 31.72 1.31
CA ALA A 133 0.03 32.56 2.04
C ALA A 133 1.21 33.03 1.16
N TRP A 134 1.63 32.23 0.19
CA TRP A 134 2.71 32.59 -0.73
C TRP A 134 2.31 33.63 -1.78
N ALA A 135 1.05 33.64 -2.21
CA ALA A 135 0.55 34.60 -3.21
C ALA A 135 0.21 35.97 -2.60
N PHE A 136 -0.18 36.04 -1.32
CA PHE A 136 -0.49 37.30 -0.64
C PHE A 136 0.77 38.05 -0.13
N MET A 137 1.86 37.34 0.14
CA MET A 137 3.12 37.94 0.61
C MET A 137 3.96 38.58 -0.51
N ARG A 138 3.63 38.33 -1.79
CA ARG A 138 4.32 38.94 -2.95
C ARG A 138 3.60 40.15 -3.56
N TYR A 139 2.43 40.52 -3.03
CA TYR A 139 1.66 41.69 -3.48
C TYR A 139 1.91 42.96 -2.63
N ARG A 140 2.69 42.87 -1.53
CA ARG A 140 2.97 43.99 -0.62
C ARG A 140 4.42 44.48 -0.65
N GLN A 141 5.02 44.61 -1.84
CA GLN A 141 6.28 45.34 -2.08
C GLN A 141 6.30 46.12 -3.41
N ARG A 142 5.13 46.62 -3.85
CA ARG A 142 5.03 47.58 -4.97
C ARG A 142 4.07 48.73 -4.65
N LEU A 143 4.18 49.24 -3.42
CA LEU A 143 3.93 50.64 -3.10
C LEU A 143 5.24 51.20 -2.58
#